data_AF-A0A5B9FLF9-F1
#
_entry.id   AF-A0A5B9FLF9-F1
#
_cell.length_a   1.000
_cell.length_b   1.000
_cell.length_c   1.000
_cell.angle_alpha   90.00
_cell.angle_beta   90.00
_cell.angle_gamma   90.00
#
_symmetry.space_group_name_H-M   'P 1'
#
loop_
_entity.id
_entity.type
_entity.pdbx_description
1 polymer ?
#
loop_
_entity_poly.entity_id
_entity_poly.type
_entity_poly.pdbx_seq_one_letter_code
_entity_poly.pdbx_strand_id
1 'polypeptide(L)'
;MYNDTLNHLKTQIFPADIGDCDRLKTHFKQHLETAVSSVDANDYVEDCLFQIDEALERLCESRGESLEVRNYLLGAIEALRDELHLCDVNMDVRQVVVGF
;
A
#
# COMPACT_ATOMS: atom_id res chain seq x y z
N MET A 1 5.04 -11.74 -4.67
CA MET A 1 5.97 -10.59 -4.67
C MET A 1 5.43 -9.37 -3.94
N TYR A 2 4.16 -8.98 -4.09
CA TYR A 2 3.59 -7.83 -3.37
C TYR A 2 3.54 -7.98 -1.83
N ASN A 3 3.37 -9.19 -1.31
CA ASN A 3 3.31 -9.46 0.13
C ASN A 3 4.61 -9.09 0.89
N ASP A 4 5.78 -9.39 0.32
CA ASP A 4 7.07 -9.04 0.94
C ASP A 4 7.28 -7.53 0.96
N THR A 5 6.90 -6.84 -0.12
CA THR A 5 6.97 -5.38 -0.24
C THR A 5 6.08 -4.69 0.79
N LEU A 6 4.84 -5.17 0.98
CA LEU A 6 3.90 -4.59 1.94
C LEU A 6 4.31 -4.89 3.39
N ASN A 7 4.84 -6.08 3.67
CA ASN A 7 5.42 -6.39 4.98
C ASN A 7 6.64 -5.50 5.29
N HIS A 8 7.47 -5.21 4.29
CA HIS A 8 8.60 -4.30 4.46
C HIS A 8 8.13 -2.87 4.79
N LEU A 9 7.09 -2.37 4.11
CA LEU A 9 6.50 -1.07 4.39
C LEU A 9 5.95 -0.97 5.83
N LYS A 10 5.30 -2.02 6.35
CA LYS A 10 4.82 -2.05 7.74
C LYS A 10 5.95 -1.85 8.75
N THR A 11 7.13 -2.41 8.51
CA THR A 11 8.28 -2.26 9.41
C THR A 11 8.86 -0.84 9.43
N GLN A 12 8.65 -0.06 8.37
CA GLN A 12 9.13 1.32 8.26
C GLN A 12 8.18 2.37 8.87
N ILE A 13 6.98 1.98 9.31
CA ILE A 13 6.00 2.89 9.94
C ILE A 13 6.26 3.07 11.44
N PHE A 14 6.88 2.09 12.09
CA PHE A 14 7.14 2.11 13.53
C PHE A 14 8.39 2.87 14.04
N PRO A 15 9.40 3.27 13.25
CA PRO A 15 10.48 4.11 13.73
C PRO A 15 9.96 5.40 14.40
N ALA A 16 10.60 5.82 15.48
CA ALA A 16 10.15 6.91 16.34
C ALA A 16 10.41 8.31 15.76
N ASP A 17 11.19 8.42 14.68
CA ASP A 17 11.59 9.70 14.10
C ASP A 17 11.48 9.64 12.57
N ILE A 18 10.42 10.23 12.04
CA ILE A 18 10.27 10.44 10.60
C ILE A 18 10.95 11.76 10.28
N GLY A 19 12.28 11.78 10.41
CA GLY A 19 13.09 12.98 10.20
C GLY A 19 13.14 13.45 8.75
N ASP A 20 12.81 12.58 7.79
CA ASP A 20 12.81 12.87 6.36
C ASP A 20 11.54 12.33 5.68
N CYS A 21 10.50 13.15 5.73
CA CYS A 21 9.17 12.82 5.25
C CYS A 21 9.07 12.70 3.73
N ASP A 22 9.79 13.54 2.99
CA ASP A 22 9.86 13.45 1.53
C ASP A 22 10.50 12.14 1.09
N ARG A 23 11.55 11.70 1.78
CA ARG A 23 12.19 10.43 1.52
C ARG A 23 11.27 9.25 1.88
N LEU A 24 10.53 9.32 2.99
CA LEU A 24 9.53 8.30 3.36
C LEU A 24 8.44 8.20 2.28
N LYS A 25 7.84 9.32 1.87
CA LYS A 25 6.81 9.37 0.82
C LYS A 25 7.33 8.77 -0.49
N THR A 26 8.53 9.16 -0.91
CA THR A 26 9.15 8.64 -2.14
C THR A 26 9.36 7.13 -2.07
N HIS A 27 9.88 6.64 -0.94
CA HIS A 27 10.13 5.20 -0.74
C HIS A 27 8.83 4.40 -0.70
N PHE A 28 7.80 4.92 -0.03
CA PHE A 28 6.47 4.33 -0.02
C PHE A 28 5.89 4.24 -1.44
N LYS A 29 5.92 5.35 -2.18
CA LYS A 29 5.36 5.41 -3.53
C LYS A 29 6.05 4.44 -4.49
N GLN A 30 7.38 4.35 -4.46
CA GLN A 30 8.13 3.39 -5.29
C GLN A 30 7.77 1.93 -4.99
N HIS A 31 7.60 1.59 -3.71
CA HIS A 31 7.21 0.24 -3.32
C HIS A 31 5.76 -0.07 -3.67
N LEU A 32 4.86 0.90 -3.54
CA LEU A 32 3.47 0.76 -3.98
C LEU A 32 3.40 0.57 -5.49
N GLU A 33 4.06 1.44 -6.27
CA GLU A 33 4.14 1.31 -7.74
C GLU A 33 4.66 -0.06 -8.15
N THR A 34 5.68 -0.58 -7.46
CA THR A 34 6.19 -1.94 -7.72
C THR A 34 5.13 -3.00 -7.40
N ALA A 35 4.39 -2.86 -6.29
CA ALA A 35 3.38 -3.82 -5.87
C ALA A 35 2.13 -3.83 -6.78
N VAL A 36 1.71 -2.68 -7.29
CA VAL A 36 0.61 -2.59 -8.27
C VAL A 36 1.06 -2.86 -9.71
N SER A 37 2.34 -2.73 -10.05
CA SER A 37 2.82 -2.96 -11.43
C SER A 37 2.49 -4.34 -12.02
N SER A 38 2.26 -5.35 -11.15
CA SER A 38 1.95 -6.72 -11.54
C SER A 38 0.46 -7.02 -11.72
N VAL A 39 -0.44 -6.08 -11.41
CA VAL A 39 -1.90 -6.26 -11.53
C VAL A 39 -2.53 -5.09 -12.27
N ASP A 40 -3.63 -5.33 -12.98
CA ASP A 40 -4.40 -4.27 -13.62
C ASP A 40 -5.08 -3.45 -12.51
N ALA A 41 -4.68 -2.18 -12.36
CA ALA A 41 -5.23 -1.32 -11.33
C ALA A 41 -6.72 -1.10 -11.59
N ASN A 42 -7.55 -1.37 -10.57
CA ASN A 42 -8.98 -1.08 -10.60
C ASN A 42 -9.28 0.15 -9.71
N ASP A 43 -10.50 0.68 -9.79
CA ASP A 43 -10.91 1.86 -9.02
C ASP A 43 -10.66 1.69 -7.50
N TYR A 44 -10.77 0.47 -6.97
CA TYR A 44 -10.53 0.16 -5.55
C TYR A 44 -9.03 0.21 -5.17
N VAL A 45 -8.15 -0.22 -6.07
CA VAL A 45 -6.69 -0.10 -5.93
C VAL A 45 -6.30 1.38 -5.95
N GLU A 46 -6.87 2.18 -6.84
CA GLU A 46 -6.63 3.63 -6.89
C GLU A 46 -7.12 4.34 -5.61
N ASP A 47 -8.30 3.99 -5.11
CA ASP A 47 -8.81 4.49 -3.83
C ASP A 47 -7.88 4.14 -2.66
N CYS A 48 -7.36 2.92 -2.61
CA CYS A 48 -6.42 2.50 -1.58
C CYS A 48 -5.09 3.28 -1.67
N LEU A 49 -4.58 3.52 -2.88
CA LEU A 49 -3.38 4.34 -3.09
C LEU A 49 -3.60 5.78 -2.63
N PHE A 50 -4.78 6.35 -2.89
CA PHE A 50 -5.15 7.69 -2.44
C PHE A 50 -5.21 7.77 -0.90
N GLN A 51 -5.82 6.79 -0.24
CA GLN A 51 -5.88 6.72 1.22
C GLN A 51 -4.50 6.58 1.87
N ILE A 52 -3.59 5.82 1.24
CA ILE A 52 -2.20 5.69 1.72
C ILE A 52 -1.44 7.01 1.57
N ASP A 53 -1.60 7.72 0.45
CA ASP A 53 -0.96 9.03 0.24
C ASP A 53 -1.46 10.05 1.28
N GLU A 54 -2.78 10.15 1.48
CA GLU A 54 -3.39 11.01 2.51
C GLU A 54 -2.86 10.68 3.92
N ALA A 55 -2.78 9.40 4.25
CA ALA A 55 -2.28 8.94 5.54
C ALA A 55 -0.80 9.34 5.74
N LEU A 56 0.03 9.26 4.70
CA LEU A 56 1.43 9.69 4.74
C LEU A 56 1.56 11.20 4.92
N GLU A 57 0.70 12.00 4.29
CA GLU A 57 0.69 13.46 4.49
C GLU A 57 0.40 13.81 5.94
N ARG A 58 -0.67 13.25 6.51
CA ARG A 58 -1.04 13.44 7.91
C ARG A 58 0.04 12.94 8.87
N LEU A 59 0.72 11.84 8.50
CA LEU A 59 1.80 11.29 9.31
C LEU A 59 2.96 12.30 9.37
N CYS A 60 3.26 12.92 8.24
CA CYS A 60 4.29 13.94 8.13
C CYS A 60 3.96 15.24 8.86
N GLU A 61 2.71 15.70 8.79
CA GLU A 61 2.25 16.85 9.58
C GLU A 61 2.36 16.59 11.09
N SER A 62 2.10 15.35 11.52
CA SER A 62 2.25 14.93 12.92
C SER A 62 3.69 14.55 13.32
N ARG A 63 4.69 14.75 12.44
CA ARG A 63 6.10 14.31 12.64
C ARG A 63 6.24 12.83 13.00
N GLY A 64 5.30 12.02 12.54
CA GLY A 64 5.23 10.61 12.88
C GLY A 64 4.75 10.32 14.30
N GLU A 65 4.35 11.30 15.11
CA GLU A 65 3.96 11.04 16.52
C GLU A 65 2.52 10.52 16.64
N SER A 66 1.68 10.71 15.62
CA SER A 66 0.27 10.28 15.68
C SER A 66 0.12 8.77 15.47
N LEU A 67 -0.12 8.06 16.57
CA LEU A 67 -0.40 6.63 16.56
C LEU A 67 -1.68 6.28 15.78
N GLU A 68 -2.68 7.18 15.78
CA GLU A 68 -3.90 7.02 15.00
C GLU A 68 -3.63 7.04 13.50
N VAL A 69 -2.79 7.97 13.04
CA VAL A 69 -2.42 8.06 11.62
C VAL A 69 -1.56 6.86 11.20
N ARG A 70 -0.67 6.37 12.07
CA ARG A 70 0.08 5.14 11.84
C ARG A 70 -0.85 3.93 11.68
N ASN A 71 -1.84 3.79 12.55
CA ASN A 71 -2.83 2.72 12.48
C ASN A 71 -3.70 2.83 11.22
N TYR A 72 -4.09 4.04 10.84
CA TYR A 72 -4.83 4.29 9.61
C TYR A 72 -4.01 3.91 8.37
N LEU A 73 -2.74 4.31 8.32
CA LEU A 73 -1.81 3.93 7.25
C LEU A 73 -1.65 2.40 7.15
N LEU A 74 -1.50 1.72 8.28
CA LEU A 74 -1.45 0.25 8.33
C LEU A 74 -2.73 -0.38 7.78
N GLY A 75 -3.89 0.16 8.14
CA GLY A 75 -5.19 -0.29 7.63
C GLY A 75 -5.33 -0.11 6.11
N ALA A 76 -4.90 1.03 5.58
CA ALA A 76 -4.95 1.29 4.13
C ALA A 76 -4.00 0.36 3.34
N ILE A 77 -2.83 0.03 3.89
CA ILE A 77 -1.90 -0.96 3.32
C ILE A 77 -2.51 -2.37 3.33
N GLU A 78 -3.24 -2.73 4.39
CA GLU A 78 -3.94 -4.02 4.47
C GLU A 78 -5.10 -4.11 3.49
N ALA A 79 -5.89 -3.04 3.34
CA ALA A 79 -6.94 -2.95 2.34
C ALA A 79 -6.37 -3.10 0.93
N LEU A 80 -5.27 -2.39 0.61
CA LEU A 80 -4.58 -2.55 -0.67
C LEU A 80 -4.12 -3.98 -0.89
N ARG A 81 -3.53 -4.64 0.12
CA ARG A 81 -3.11 -6.04 0.00
C ARG A 81 -4.27 -6.96 -0.37
N ASP A 82 -5.40 -6.77 0.29
CA ASP A 82 -6.57 -7.62 0.10
C ASP A 82 -7.16 -7.39 -1.30
N GLU A 83 -7.20 -6.15 -1.78
CA GLU A 83 -7.58 -5.83 -3.17
C GLU A 83 -6.61 -6.39 -4.21
N LEU A 84 -5.30 -6.26 -4.00
CA LEU A 84 -4.29 -6.87 -4.88
C LEU A 84 -4.45 -8.39 -4.94
N HIS A 85 -4.75 -9.03 -3.80
CA HIS A 85 -5.02 -10.46 -3.74
C HIS A 85 -6.29 -10.84 -4.50
N LEU A 86 -7.35 -10.05 -4.40
CA LEU A 86 -8.57 -10.23 -5.19
C LEU A 86 -8.32 -10.06 -6.69
N CYS A 87 -7.47 -9.13 -7.11
CA CYS A 87 -7.07 -8.95 -8.50
C CYS A 87 -6.28 -10.16 -9.02
N ASP A 88 -5.34 -10.67 -8.24
CA ASP A 88 -4.50 -11.85 -8.55
C ASP A 88 -5.37 -13.12 -8.71
N VAL A 89 -6.28 -13.37 -7.75
CA VAL A 89 -7.22 -14.50 -7.81
C VAL A 89 -8.20 -14.36 -8.98
N ASN A 90 -8.70 -13.16 -9.29
CA ASN A 90 -9.57 -12.96 -10.44
C ASN A 90 -8.86 -13.18 -11.79
N MET A 91 -7.55 -12.88 -11.88
CA MET A 91 -6.75 -13.22 -13.06
C MET A 91 -6.60 -14.72 -13.23
N ASP A 92 -6.33 -15.46 -12.15
CA ASP A 92 -6.24 -16.92 -12.16
C ASP A 92 -7.58 -17.57 -12.58
N VAL A 93 -8.70 -17.09 -12.04
CA VAL A 93 -10.05 -17.56 -12.41
C VAL A 93 -10.35 -17.29 -13.89
N ARG A 94 -9.97 -16.12 -14.43
CA ARG A 94 -10.15 -15.81 -15.86
C ARG A 94 -9.28 -16.68 -16.77
N GLN A 95 -8.08 -17.07 -16.35
CA GLN A 95 -7.25 -18.02 -17.11
C GLN A 95 -7.83 -19.45 -17.13
N VAL A 96 -8.52 -19.87 -16.07
CA VAL A 96 -9.12 -21.21 -15.98
C VAL A 96 -10.39 -21.35 -16.85
N VAL A 97 -11.07 -20.25 -17.19
CA VAL A 97 -12.34 -20.29 -17.96
C VAL A 97 -12.14 -20.28 -19.49
N VAL A 98 -10.93 -20.02 -19.99
CA VAL A 98 -10.61 -20.12 -21.43
C VAL A 98 -10.04 -21.50 -21.75
N GLY A 99 -10.91 -22.50 -21.68
CA GLY A 99 -10.55 -23.89 -21.95
C GLY A 99 -11.75 -24.73 -22.35
N PHE A 100 -12.52 -24.30 -23.35
CA PHE A 100 -13.51 -25.11 -24.05
C PHE A 100 -13.56 -24.75 -25.53
#